data_AF-A0A959H8E9-F1
#
_entry.id   AF-A0A959H8E9-F1
#
_cell.length_a   1.000
_cell.length_b   1.000
_cell.length_c   1.000
_cell.angle_alpha   90.00
_cell.angle_beta   90.00
_cell.angle_gamma   90.00
#
_symmetry.space_group_name_H-M   'P 1'
#
loop_
_entity.id
_entity.type
_entity.pdbx_description
1 polymer ?
#
loop_
_entity_poly.entity_id
_entity_poly.type
_entity_poly.pdbx_seq_one_letter_code
_entity_poly.pdbx_strand_id
1 'polypeptide(L)'
;IALPGVLGRICSAPCEKICRRKDIDEPVSICLLKRYAADSGLYEPSLPEQVEPALQGRKVAIIGSGPAGLAAAYHTQLRGVQCTIFDKAPVAGGQLQAIDEAILPKEVLDREISFIEKTGVRFRMGEAIDKDAFLRLKESYNAVVIATGPLEEPLREWGLETYKQGIQANRSTYETNLPGVFAIGAVLKPMRMAVKSVGHGKEASYCLLQYLKDEEVKGEPGIFNSRFGRILPEEVQEFLKESNDHHRVEPIYGLSEGLKLEEVLEEAARCIHCDCRKIDTCKLRIYADAYRADQKRFGGAERKAVKKVIENGAALYEPEKCVKCGICVRLTEKHRETYGMAFIGRGFDIEIGTPFHETLSTGLDDIAEEVVRACPTGA
;
A
#
# COMPACT_ATOMS: atom_id res chain seq x y z
N ILE A 1 4.48 -5.82 0.58
CA ILE A 1 5.27 -4.77 1.30
C ILE A 1 6.62 -5.38 1.64
N ALA A 2 7.72 -4.63 1.68
CA ALA A 2 9.00 -5.16 2.17
C ALA A 2 9.01 -5.21 3.70
N LEU A 3 9.65 -6.24 4.27
CA LEU A 3 9.85 -6.43 5.71
C LEU A 3 8.55 -6.43 6.58
N PRO A 4 7.43 -7.06 6.16
CA PRO A 4 6.19 -7.07 6.94
C PRO A 4 6.32 -7.63 8.36
N GLY A 5 7.15 -8.67 8.58
CA GLY A 5 7.37 -9.34 9.86
C GLY A 5 8.16 -8.50 10.85
N VAL A 6 9.21 -7.81 10.38
CA VAL A 6 9.97 -6.79 11.13
C VAL A 6 9.03 -5.64 11.47
N LEU A 7 8.31 -5.09 10.48
CA LEU A 7 7.35 -4.00 10.72
C LEU A 7 6.16 -4.42 11.59
N GLY A 8 5.87 -5.71 11.73
CA GLY A 8 4.86 -6.23 12.67
C GLY A 8 5.32 -6.21 14.13
N ARG A 9 6.62 -6.03 14.36
CA ARG A 9 7.25 -6.06 15.70
C ARG A 9 7.72 -4.68 16.16
N ILE A 10 8.34 -3.91 15.26
CA ILE A 10 9.03 -2.65 15.64
C ILE A 10 8.27 -1.37 15.28
N CYS A 11 7.15 -1.49 14.56
CA CYS A 11 6.41 -0.32 14.08
C CYS A 11 5.56 0.29 15.18
N SER A 12 5.55 1.62 15.28
CA SER A 12 4.66 2.37 16.18
C SER A 12 3.21 2.53 15.66
N ALA A 13 2.80 1.63 14.76
CA ALA A 13 1.44 1.52 14.21
C ALA A 13 0.76 2.85 13.80
N PRO A 14 1.35 3.68 12.92
CA PRO A 14 0.73 4.94 12.50
C PRO A 14 -0.59 4.74 11.74
N CYS A 15 -0.80 3.56 11.13
CA CYS A 15 -2.06 3.19 10.48
C CYS A 15 -3.22 3.09 11.49
N GLU A 16 -2.97 2.63 12.71
CA GLU A 16 -4.01 2.50 13.74
C GLU A 16 -4.48 3.88 14.22
N LYS A 17 -3.59 4.90 14.18
CA LYS A 17 -3.93 6.30 14.49
C LYS A 17 -4.90 6.93 13.49
N ILE A 18 -5.01 6.40 12.28
CA ILE A 18 -5.94 6.88 11.24
C ILE A 18 -7.09 5.91 10.97
N CYS A 19 -7.13 4.76 11.67
CA CYS A 19 -8.23 3.82 11.60
C CYS A 19 -9.53 4.54 11.98
N ARG A 20 -10.58 4.37 11.17
CA ARG A 20 -11.87 5.05 11.42
C ARG A 20 -12.63 4.46 12.61
N ARG A 21 -12.40 3.19 12.94
CA ARG A 21 -13.02 2.52 14.10
C ARG A 21 -12.61 3.16 15.43
N LYS A 22 -11.44 3.81 15.51
CA LYS A 22 -11.00 4.53 16.72
C LYS A 22 -11.97 5.63 17.18
N ASP A 23 -12.79 6.15 16.25
CA ASP A 23 -13.76 7.22 16.54
C ASP A 23 -15.07 6.62 17.10
N ILE A 24 -15.20 5.28 17.12
CA ILE A 24 -16.33 4.51 17.67
C ILE A 24 -15.92 3.90 19.01
N ASP A 25 -14.85 3.11 19.01
CA ASP A 25 -14.30 2.44 20.20
C ASP A 25 -12.76 2.44 20.17
N GLU A 26 -12.13 1.40 19.65
CA GLU A 26 -10.69 1.17 19.61
C GLU A 26 -10.27 0.78 18.19
N PRO A 27 -9.10 1.25 17.71
CA PRO A 27 -8.64 0.87 16.38
C PRO A 27 -8.45 -0.64 16.26
N VAL A 28 -8.64 -1.13 15.04
CA VAL A 28 -8.24 -2.50 14.70
C VAL A 28 -6.73 -2.64 14.87
N SER A 29 -6.25 -3.74 15.44
CA SER A 29 -4.85 -4.11 15.66
C SER A 29 -4.14 -4.47 14.34
N ILE A 30 -4.13 -3.55 13.39
CA ILE A 30 -3.53 -3.70 12.05
C ILE A 30 -2.08 -4.19 12.15
N CYS A 31 -1.32 -3.72 13.14
CA CYS A 31 0.06 -4.13 13.33
C CYS A 31 0.19 -5.63 13.67
N LEU A 32 -0.65 -6.13 14.59
CA LEU A 32 -0.65 -7.53 15.01
C LEU A 32 -1.24 -8.45 13.95
N LEU A 33 -2.31 -8.03 13.27
CA LEU A 33 -2.86 -8.77 12.12
C LEU A 33 -1.83 -8.93 10.99
N LYS A 34 -1.12 -7.84 10.65
CA LYS A 34 -0.03 -7.87 9.67
C LYS A 34 1.11 -8.78 10.13
N ARG A 35 1.45 -8.75 11.42
CA ARG A 35 2.48 -9.62 11.99
C ARG A 35 2.12 -11.08 11.81
N TYR A 36 0.90 -11.48 12.16
CA TYR A 36 0.43 -12.85 11.97
C TYR A 36 0.48 -13.25 10.49
N ALA A 37 -0.03 -12.40 9.59
CA ALA A 37 0.03 -12.67 8.15
C ALA A 37 1.48 -12.87 7.66
N ALA A 38 2.43 -12.07 8.15
CA ALA A 38 3.84 -12.24 7.83
C ALA A 38 4.45 -13.53 8.39
N ASP A 39 4.06 -13.92 9.62
CA ASP A 39 4.59 -15.10 10.29
C ASP A 39 3.98 -16.40 9.75
N SER A 40 2.78 -16.36 9.17
CA SER A 40 2.09 -17.52 8.55
C SER A 40 2.82 -18.11 7.36
N GLY A 41 3.79 -17.40 6.77
CA GLY A 41 4.53 -17.85 5.61
C GLY A 41 3.72 -17.87 4.30
N LEU A 42 2.47 -17.37 4.32
CA LEU A 42 1.57 -17.34 3.16
C LEU A 42 1.94 -16.27 2.11
N TYR A 43 3.06 -15.58 2.28
CA TYR A 43 3.53 -14.55 1.36
C TYR A 43 4.81 -15.00 0.67
N GLU A 44 4.68 -15.37 -0.61
CA GLU A 44 5.82 -15.56 -1.50
C GLU A 44 5.90 -14.40 -2.48
N PRO A 45 7.07 -13.76 -2.62
CA PRO A 45 7.24 -12.73 -3.63
C PRO A 45 7.20 -13.36 -5.04
N SER A 46 6.26 -12.92 -5.88
CA SER A 46 6.18 -13.32 -7.29
C SER A 46 6.89 -12.29 -8.17
N LEU A 47 7.85 -12.75 -8.96
CA LEU A 47 8.44 -11.96 -10.05
C LEU A 47 7.44 -11.82 -11.21
N PRO A 48 7.54 -10.77 -12.04
CA PRO A 48 6.67 -10.60 -13.19
C PRO A 48 6.95 -11.70 -14.22
N GLU A 49 5.89 -12.26 -14.81
CA GLU A 49 6.02 -13.24 -15.91
C GLU A 49 6.75 -12.65 -17.12
N GLN A 50 6.56 -11.35 -17.36
CA GLN A 50 7.21 -10.60 -18.44
C GLN A 50 7.72 -9.26 -17.92
N VAL A 51 8.98 -8.95 -18.21
CA VAL A 51 9.59 -7.66 -17.91
C VAL A 51 9.25 -6.69 -19.03
N GLU A 52 8.77 -5.50 -18.66
CA GLU A 52 8.48 -4.42 -19.61
C GLU A 52 9.70 -4.15 -20.51
N PRO A 53 9.53 -4.02 -21.84
CA PRO A 53 10.65 -3.85 -22.77
C PRO A 53 11.64 -2.75 -22.39
N ALA A 54 11.16 -1.60 -21.90
CA ALA A 54 11.99 -0.46 -21.49
C ALA A 54 12.87 -0.75 -20.26
N LEU A 55 12.54 -1.77 -19.47
CA LEU A 55 13.27 -2.18 -18.27
C LEU A 55 14.21 -3.37 -18.51
N GLN A 56 14.13 -4.02 -19.68
CA GLN A 56 14.93 -5.21 -19.97
C GLN A 56 16.43 -4.91 -19.92
N GLY A 57 17.17 -5.73 -19.16
CA GLY A 57 18.61 -5.58 -18.99
C GLY A 57 19.06 -4.39 -18.12
N ARG A 58 18.12 -3.58 -17.60
CA ARG A 58 18.46 -2.47 -16.69
C ARG A 58 18.89 -3.01 -15.33
N LYS A 59 19.88 -2.35 -14.73
CA LYS A 59 20.44 -2.69 -13.41
C LYS A 59 20.61 -1.47 -12.52
N VAL A 60 20.38 -1.67 -11.22
CA VAL A 60 20.47 -0.61 -10.20
C VAL A 60 21.42 -1.05 -9.07
N ALA A 61 22.35 -0.18 -8.70
CA ALA A 61 23.18 -0.34 -7.51
C ALA A 61 22.54 0.36 -6.32
N ILE A 62 22.51 -0.29 -5.17
CA ILE A 62 21.94 0.25 -3.94
C ILE A 62 23.02 0.21 -2.87
N ILE A 63 23.40 1.36 -2.34
CA ILE A 63 24.46 1.49 -1.34
C ILE A 63 23.80 1.61 0.04
N GLY A 64 23.89 0.56 0.84
CA GLY A 64 23.28 0.43 2.15
C GLY A 64 22.17 -0.64 2.17
N SER A 65 22.31 -1.60 3.08
CA SER A 65 21.42 -2.74 3.31
C SER A 65 20.47 -2.53 4.49
N GLY A 66 20.24 -1.28 4.90
CA GLY A 66 19.23 -0.93 5.89
C GLY A 66 17.80 -1.05 5.36
N PRO A 67 16.76 -0.75 6.17
CA PRO A 67 15.35 -0.93 5.80
C PRO A 67 14.95 -0.19 4.52
N ALA A 68 15.52 0.99 4.25
CA ALA A 68 15.25 1.74 3.03
C ALA A 68 15.85 1.08 1.78
N GLY A 69 17.12 0.65 1.86
CA GLY A 69 17.81 -0.01 0.75
C GLY A 69 17.23 -1.39 0.43
N LEU A 70 16.94 -2.19 1.46
CA LEU A 70 16.24 -3.47 1.33
C LEU A 70 14.87 -3.30 0.64
N ALA A 71 14.09 -2.30 1.06
CA ALA A 71 12.79 -2.03 0.46
C ALA A 71 12.89 -1.54 -0.99
N ALA A 72 13.86 -0.67 -1.29
CA ALA A 72 14.11 -0.21 -2.66
C ALA A 72 14.51 -1.35 -3.59
N ALA A 73 15.41 -2.23 -3.12
CA ALA A 73 15.84 -3.40 -3.86
C ALA A 73 14.68 -4.34 -4.13
N TYR A 74 13.92 -4.66 -3.08
CA TYR A 74 12.76 -5.54 -3.15
C TYR A 74 11.74 -5.05 -4.18
N HIS A 75 11.27 -3.81 -4.06
CA HIS A 75 10.23 -3.28 -4.94
C HIS A 75 10.70 -3.13 -6.39
N THR A 76 11.98 -2.80 -6.61
CA THR A 76 12.56 -2.63 -7.95
C THR A 76 12.82 -3.99 -8.63
N GLN A 77 13.31 -4.98 -7.87
CA GLN A 77 13.52 -6.34 -8.35
C GLN A 77 12.20 -7.00 -8.78
N LEU A 78 11.11 -6.78 -8.04
CA LEU A 78 9.77 -7.23 -8.41
C LEU A 78 9.22 -6.59 -9.69
N ARG A 79 9.92 -5.64 -10.30
CA ARG A 79 9.58 -5.06 -11.61
C ARG A 79 10.51 -5.53 -12.72
N GLY A 80 11.37 -6.51 -12.44
CA GLY A 80 12.28 -7.12 -13.42
C GLY A 80 13.60 -6.38 -13.63
N VAL A 81 13.90 -5.38 -12.80
CA VAL A 81 15.17 -4.65 -12.84
C VAL A 81 16.15 -5.30 -11.88
N GLN A 82 17.34 -5.69 -12.35
CA GLN A 82 18.32 -6.37 -11.50
C GLN A 82 18.92 -5.41 -10.48
N CYS A 83 18.71 -5.69 -9.19
CA CYS A 83 19.30 -4.94 -8.10
C CYS A 83 20.54 -5.64 -7.51
N THR A 84 21.55 -4.84 -7.17
CA THR A 84 22.69 -5.25 -6.34
C THR A 84 22.82 -4.30 -5.15
N ILE A 85 22.78 -4.84 -3.93
CA ILE A 85 23.01 -4.10 -2.69
C ILE A 85 24.49 -4.22 -2.32
N PHE A 86 25.11 -3.08 -1.98
CA PHE A 86 26.47 -2.97 -1.44
C PHE A 86 26.40 -2.44 -0.01
N ASP A 87 27.13 -3.05 0.91
CA ASP A 87 27.22 -2.56 2.29
C ASP A 87 28.57 -2.87 2.93
N LYS A 88 29.07 -1.92 3.75
CA LYS A 88 30.31 -2.07 4.53
C LYS A 88 30.17 -3.11 5.64
N ALA A 89 28.96 -3.33 6.16
CA ALA A 89 28.70 -4.32 7.19
C ALA A 89 28.82 -5.75 6.62
N PRO A 90 29.24 -6.73 7.43
CA PRO A 90 29.35 -8.13 6.98
C PRO A 90 27.97 -8.81 6.79
N VAL A 91 26.92 -8.26 7.42
CA VAL A 91 25.55 -8.82 7.38
C VAL A 91 24.53 -7.73 7.05
N ALA A 92 23.49 -8.09 6.31
CA ALA A 92 22.46 -7.15 5.87
C ALA A 92 21.50 -6.78 7.01
N GLY A 93 20.76 -5.68 6.87
CA GLY A 93 19.76 -5.23 7.85
C GLY A 93 20.09 -3.86 8.47
N GLY A 94 21.34 -3.43 8.40
CA GLY A 94 21.79 -2.13 8.92
C GLY A 94 21.39 -1.93 10.38
N GLN A 95 20.74 -0.81 10.69
CA GLN A 95 20.29 -0.51 12.07
C GLN A 95 19.27 -1.50 12.65
N LEU A 96 18.61 -2.33 11.82
CA LEU A 96 17.72 -3.38 12.32
C LEU A 96 18.48 -4.45 13.12
N GLN A 97 19.75 -4.69 12.79
CA GLN A 97 20.61 -5.64 13.49
C GLN A 97 20.95 -5.20 14.92
N ALA A 98 20.77 -3.93 15.26
CA ALA A 98 21.03 -3.38 16.58
C ALA A 98 19.79 -3.37 17.49
N ILE A 99 18.63 -3.81 16.99
CA ILE A 99 17.41 -3.91 17.79
C ILE A 99 17.52 -5.12 18.72
N ASP A 100 17.07 -4.95 19.96
CA ASP A 100 17.07 -6.02 20.95
C ASP A 100 16.32 -7.27 20.43
N GLU A 101 16.93 -8.44 20.63
CA GLU A 101 16.41 -9.71 20.12
C GLU A 101 15.05 -10.09 20.72
N ALA A 102 14.74 -9.63 21.93
CA ALA A 102 13.43 -9.79 22.54
C ALA A 102 12.33 -8.97 21.81
N ILE A 103 12.71 -7.90 21.10
CA ILE A 103 11.80 -7.08 20.29
C ILE A 103 11.78 -7.58 18.84
N LEU A 104 12.96 -7.80 18.25
CA LEU A 104 13.13 -8.28 16.89
C LEU A 104 14.04 -9.50 16.88
N PRO A 105 13.47 -10.72 16.88
CA PRO A 105 14.25 -11.94 16.77
C PRO A 105 15.07 -11.96 15.49
N LYS A 106 16.32 -12.42 15.57
CA LYS A 106 17.25 -12.44 14.43
C LYS A 106 16.72 -13.33 13.31
N GLU A 107 16.10 -14.46 13.66
CA GLU A 107 15.52 -15.39 12.70
C GLU A 107 14.43 -14.74 11.85
N VAL A 108 13.68 -13.80 12.43
CA VAL A 108 12.66 -13.04 11.69
C VAL A 108 13.33 -12.10 10.70
N LEU A 109 14.33 -11.34 11.13
CA LEU A 109 15.06 -10.43 10.25
C LEU A 109 15.76 -11.19 9.11
N ASP A 110 16.46 -12.27 9.44
CA ASP A 110 17.18 -13.11 8.48
C ASP A 110 16.22 -13.77 7.48
N ARG A 111 15.07 -14.27 7.94
CA ARG A 111 14.02 -14.81 7.06
C ARG A 111 13.52 -13.76 6.08
N GLU A 112 13.29 -12.53 6.53
CA GLU A 112 12.80 -11.47 5.63
C GLU A 112 13.86 -10.98 4.65
N ILE A 113 15.13 -10.92 5.05
CA ILE A 113 16.25 -10.64 4.14
C ILE A 113 16.38 -11.77 3.12
N SER A 114 16.25 -13.03 3.54
CA SER A 114 16.26 -14.18 2.64
C SER A 114 15.12 -14.13 1.61
N PHE A 115 13.92 -13.67 1.98
CA PHE A 115 12.85 -13.46 1.01
C PHE A 115 13.20 -12.39 -0.03
N ILE A 116 13.92 -11.34 0.34
CA ILE A 116 14.43 -10.35 -0.61
C ILE A 116 15.49 -10.99 -1.51
N GLU A 117 16.42 -11.76 -0.97
CA GLU A 117 17.42 -12.48 -1.76
C GLU A 117 16.79 -13.46 -2.76
N LYS A 118 15.73 -14.20 -2.36
CA LYS A 118 14.99 -15.11 -3.25
C LYS A 118 14.32 -14.43 -4.44
N THR A 119 14.11 -13.11 -4.39
CA THR A 119 13.65 -12.34 -5.57
C THR A 119 14.74 -12.15 -6.64
N GLY A 120 15.98 -12.53 -6.34
CA GLY A 120 17.15 -12.37 -7.21
C GLY A 120 17.98 -11.13 -6.92
N VAL A 121 17.68 -10.37 -5.86
CA VAL A 121 18.55 -9.28 -5.38
C VAL A 121 19.91 -9.85 -5.00
N ARG A 122 20.99 -9.25 -5.51
CA ARG A 122 22.36 -9.65 -5.19
C ARG A 122 22.88 -8.84 -4.01
N PHE A 123 23.58 -9.48 -3.08
CA PHE A 123 24.19 -8.85 -1.92
C PHE A 123 25.72 -8.85 -2.04
N ARG A 124 26.34 -7.70 -1.80
CA ARG A 124 27.78 -7.48 -1.75
C ARG A 124 28.14 -6.87 -0.41
N MET A 125 28.27 -7.75 0.58
CA MET A 125 28.50 -7.41 1.98
C MET A 125 30.00 -7.30 2.28
N GLY A 126 30.36 -6.52 3.30
CA GLY A 126 31.76 -6.22 3.62
C GLY A 126 32.47 -5.31 2.61
N GLU A 127 31.72 -4.74 1.65
CA GLU A 127 32.24 -3.85 0.61
C GLU A 127 31.92 -2.40 0.97
N ALA A 128 32.89 -1.70 1.54
CA ALA A 128 32.79 -0.25 1.72
C ALA A 128 32.93 0.45 0.37
N ILE A 129 31.98 1.33 0.06
CA ILE A 129 32.03 2.14 -1.15
C ILE A 129 32.72 3.45 -0.81
N ASP A 130 33.85 3.73 -1.44
CA ASP A 130 34.51 5.03 -1.43
C ASP A 130 34.10 5.86 -2.65
N LYS A 131 34.71 7.03 -2.83
CA LYS A 131 34.42 7.93 -3.96
C LYS A 131 34.68 7.27 -5.32
N ASP A 132 35.81 6.60 -5.48
CA ASP A 132 36.18 6.01 -6.76
C ASP A 132 35.29 4.81 -7.10
N ALA A 133 34.94 4.00 -6.09
CA ALA A 133 33.95 2.93 -6.22
C ALA A 133 32.57 3.49 -6.58
N PHE A 134 32.14 4.59 -5.96
CA PHE A 134 30.88 5.25 -6.31
C PHE A 134 30.86 5.73 -7.78
N LEU A 135 31.95 6.33 -8.26
CA LEU A 135 32.07 6.73 -9.67
C LEU A 135 32.00 5.52 -10.61
N ARG A 136 32.71 4.43 -10.29
CA ARG A 136 32.61 3.17 -11.06
C ARG A 136 31.20 2.59 -11.07
N LEU A 137 30.46 2.68 -9.96
CA LEU A 137 29.06 2.25 -9.90
C LEU A 137 28.16 3.10 -10.81
N LYS A 138 28.35 4.43 -10.86
CA LYS A 138 27.63 5.31 -11.79
C LYS A 138 27.87 4.96 -13.26
N GLU A 139 29.07 4.50 -13.61
CA GLU A 139 29.40 4.06 -14.97
C GLU A 139 28.85 2.66 -15.27
N SER A 140 28.86 1.78 -14.26
CA SER A 140 28.54 0.36 -14.43
C SER A 140 27.07 0.02 -14.23
N TYR A 141 26.24 0.92 -13.71
CA TYR A 141 24.82 0.70 -13.45
C TYR A 141 23.98 1.80 -14.09
N ASN A 142 22.72 1.51 -14.38
CA ASN A 142 21.82 2.50 -14.99
C ASN A 142 21.36 3.56 -13.98
N ALA A 143 21.29 3.21 -12.69
CA ALA A 143 21.05 4.15 -11.61
C ALA A 143 21.70 3.67 -10.30
N VAL A 144 21.94 4.62 -9.39
CA VAL A 144 22.50 4.37 -8.06
C VAL A 144 21.56 4.94 -6.99
N VAL A 145 21.28 4.16 -5.95
CA VAL A 145 20.50 4.57 -4.78
C VAL A 145 21.39 4.62 -3.56
N ILE A 146 21.43 5.76 -2.87
CA ILE A 146 22.17 5.97 -1.63
C ILE A 146 21.20 5.80 -0.46
N ALA A 147 21.41 4.75 0.34
CA ALA A 147 20.58 4.35 1.47
C ALA A 147 21.43 4.01 2.71
N THR A 148 22.53 4.74 2.91
CA THR A 148 23.63 4.44 3.85
C THR A 148 23.35 4.69 5.33
N GLY A 149 22.11 5.01 5.71
CA GLY A 149 21.80 5.47 7.06
C GLY A 149 22.15 6.96 7.24
N PRO A 150 22.38 7.47 8.46
CA PRO A 150 22.75 8.86 8.70
C PRO A 150 23.96 9.31 7.86
N LEU A 151 23.99 10.59 7.48
CA LEU A 151 25.10 11.16 6.72
C LEU A 151 26.43 11.05 7.51
N GLU A 152 27.42 10.40 6.91
CA GLU A 152 28.81 10.34 7.37
C GLU A 152 29.70 11.21 6.47
N GLU A 153 30.83 11.72 6.99
CA GLU A 153 31.74 12.63 6.27
C GLU A 153 32.22 12.12 4.89
N PRO A 154 32.56 10.83 4.69
CA PRO A 154 33.03 10.33 3.39
C PRO A 154 32.05 10.54 2.22
N LEU A 155 30.74 10.64 2.50
CA LEU A 155 29.72 10.87 1.47
C LEU A 155 29.79 12.28 0.88
N ARG A 156 30.38 13.24 1.60
CA ARG A 156 30.55 14.63 1.12
C ARG A 156 31.54 14.70 -0.04
N GLU A 157 32.45 13.74 -0.15
CA GLU A 157 33.48 13.71 -1.19
C GLU A 157 32.95 13.24 -2.56
N TRP A 158 31.72 12.72 -2.60
CA TRP A 158 31.11 12.12 -3.79
C TRP A 158 30.50 13.15 -4.75
N GLY A 159 30.65 14.44 -4.47
CA GLY A 159 30.09 15.52 -5.30
C GLY A 159 28.58 15.72 -5.12
N LEU A 160 28.02 15.22 -4.02
CA LEU A 160 26.61 15.38 -3.67
C LEU A 160 26.40 16.70 -2.92
N GLU A 161 25.35 17.42 -3.29
CA GLU A 161 24.90 18.56 -2.49
C GLU A 161 24.37 18.05 -1.14
N THR A 162 24.71 18.75 -0.07
CA THR A 162 24.31 18.38 1.29
C THR A 162 23.80 19.58 2.07
N TYR A 163 22.85 19.33 2.96
CA TYR A 163 22.48 20.23 4.04
C TYR A 163 23.16 19.77 5.34
N LYS A 164 22.94 20.54 6.42
CA LYS A 164 23.41 20.18 7.77
C LYS A 164 22.95 18.79 8.22
N GLN A 165 21.77 18.33 7.77
CA GLN A 165 21.10 17.14 8.27
C GLN A 165 21.17 15.92 7.34
N GLY A 166 21.70 16.07 6.12
CA GLY A 166 21.70 14.99 5.13
C GLY A 166 21.96 15.45 3.70
N ILE A 167 21.91 14.50 2.75
CA ILE A 167 21.99 14.75 1.31
C ILE A 167 20.78 15.57 0.85
N GLN A 168 21.03 16.57 0.00
CA GLN A 168 19.99 17.30 -0.68
C GLN A 168 19.41 16.44 -1.81
N ALA A 169 18.12 16.14 -1.73
CA ALA A 169 17.38 15.44 -2.77
C ALA A 169 15.98 16.04 -2.92
N ASN A 170 15.39 15.86 -4.10
CA ASN A 170 14.02 16.24 -4.37
C ASN A 170 13.06 15.47 -3.44
N ARG A 171 12.11 16.20 -2.83
CA ARG A 171 11.19 15.63 -1.84
C ARG A 171 10.20 14.60 -2.40
N SER A 172 9.89 14.68 -3.69
CA SER A 172 8.92 13.81 -4.38
C SER A 172 9.59 12.75 -5.24
N THR A 173 10.77 13.05 -5.81
CA THR A 173 11.44 12.17 -6.77
C THR A 173 12.69 11.49 -6.23
N TYR A 174 13.19 11.91 -5.06
CA TYR A 174 14.43 11.42 -4.44
C TYR A 174 15.71 11.65 -5.25
N GLU A 175 15.63 12.35 -6.38
CA GLU A 175 16.78 12.69 -7.22
C GLU A 175 17.72 13.66 -6.48
N THR A 176 19.02 13.41 -6.59
CA THR A 176 20.07 14.31 -6.10
C THR A 176 20.51 15.27 -7.21
N ASN A 177 21.54 16.09 -6.97
CA ASN A 177 22.15 16.93 -7.99
C ASN A 177 22.89 16.13 -9.08
N LEU A 178 23.15 14.83 -8.85
CA LEU A 178 23.84 13.97 -9.81
C LEU A 178 22.83 13.14 -10.63
N PRO A 179 22.87 13.19 -11.98
CA PRO A 179 21.97 12.39 -12.82
C PRO A 179 22.07 10.89 -12.52
N GLY A 180 20.91 10.23 -12.44
CA GLY A 180 20.79 8.81 -12.15
C GLY A 180 21.15 8.41 -10.72
N VAL A 181 21.28 9.38 -9.81
CA VAL A 181 21.58 9.14 -8.39
C VAL A 181 20.42 9.62 -7.52
N PHE A 182 19.91 8.68 -6.73
CA PHE A 182 18.80 8.89 -5.81
C PHE A 182 19.28 8.72 -4.36
N ALA A 183 18.69 9.44 -3.42
CA ALA A 183 19.02 9.30 -1.99
C ALA A 183 17.75 9.06 -1.17
N ILE A 184 17.78 8.07 -0.27
CA ILE A 184 16.61 7.61 0.49
C ILE A 184 16.94 7.26 1.95
N GLY A 185 15.89 7.14 2.77
CA GLY A 185 16.03 6.78 4.17
C GLY A 185 16.74 7.86 5.01
N ALA A 186 17.52 7.40 5.99
CA ALA A 186 18.09 8.29 7.01
C ALA A 186 19.23 9.20 6.51
N VAL A 187 19.71 9.00 5.27
CA VAL A 187 20.78 9.83 4.68
C VAL A 187 20.28 11.21 4.31
N LEU A 188 18.96 11.35 4.10
CA LEU A 188 18.30 12.62 3.83
C LEU A 188 18.08 13.44 5.12
N LYS A 189 17.67 12.75 6.18
CA LYS A 189 17.37 13.30 7.51
C LYS A 189 17.16 12.17 8.51
N PRO A 190 17.35 12.40 9.82
CA PRO A 190 17.07 11.39 10.84
C PRO A 190 15.64 10.82 10.76
N MET A 191 15.53 9.50 10.72
CA MET A 191 14.26 8.77 10.62
C MET A 191 13.98 8.06 11.95
N ARG A 192 12.83 8.34 12.56
CA ARG A 192 12.42 7.74 13.85
C ARG A 192 11.56 6.47 13.69
N MET A 193 11.16 6.14 12.47
CA MET A 193 10.20 5.05 12.21
C MET A 193 10.66 4.20 11.04
N ALA A 194 10.90 2.90 11.28
CA ALA A 194 11.31 1.96 10.24
C ALA A 194 10.33 1.91 9.06
N VAL A 195 9.02 2.02 9.32
CA VAL A 195 7.98 2.05 8.28
C VAL A 195 8.16 3.21 7.30
N LYS A 196 8.69 4.37 7.74
CA LYS A 196 8.99 5.48 6.83
C LYS A 196 10.21 5.19 5.95
N SER A 197 11.23 4.52 6.50
CA SER A 197 12.39 4.10 5.72
C SER A 197 11.99 3.08 4.63
N VAL A 198 11.17 2.10 4.98
CA VAL A 198 10.59 1.14 4.02
C VAL A 198 9.71 1.86 2.99
N GLY A 199 8.90 2.83 3.42
CA GLY A 199 8.10 3.69 2.55
C GLY A 199 8.94 4.43 1.50
N HIS A 200 10.03 5.08 1.92
CA HIS A 200 10.96 5.75 0.98
C HIS A 200 11.51 4.76 -0.06
N GLY A 201 11.83 3.51 0.33
CA GLY A 201 12.30 2.50 -0.61
C GLY A 201 11.26 2.14 -1.68
N LYS A 202 9.99 1.99 -1.28
CA LYS A 202 8.88 1.77 -2.22
C LYS A 202 8.69 2.98 -3.15
N GLU A 203 8.64 4.18 -2.60
CA GLU A 203 8.40 5.41 -3.37
C GLU A 203 9.55 5.67 -4.37
N ALA A 204 10.79 5.48 -3.95
CA ALA A 204 11.95 5.60 -4.83
C ALA A 204 11.97 4.54 -5.93
N SER A 205 11.41 3.34 -5.70
CA SER A 205 11.26 2.35 -6.78
C SER A 205 10.43 2.90 -7.94
N TYR A 206 9.33 3.62 -7.70
CA TYR A 206 8.59 4.28 -8.78
C TYR A 206 9.42 5.32 -9.54
N CYS A 207 10.20 6.11 -8.81
CA CYS A 207 11.07 7.13 -9.39
C CYS A 207 12.16 6.50 -10.27
N LEU A 208 12.78 5.43 -9.79
CA LEU A 208 13.78 4.65 -10.52
C LEU A 208 13.19 4.07 -11.80
N LEU A 209 11.99 3.51 -11.74
CA LEU A 209 11.34 2.92 -12.93
C LEU A 209 11.04 3.98 -13.98
N GLN A 210 10.54 5.15 -13.59
CA GLN A 210 10.33 6.28 -14.51
C GLN A 210 11.66 6.70 -15.16
N TYR A 211 12.70 6.86 -14.34
CA TYR A 211 14.04 7.22 -14.83
C TYR A 211 14.62 6.18 -15.81
N LEU A 212 14.52 4.89 -15.50
CA LEU A 212 15.05 3.80 -16.32
C LEU A 212 14.30 3.61 -17.64
N LYS A 213 13.05 4.08 -17.71
CA LYS A 213 12.23 4.12 -18.94
C LYS A 213 12.47 5.40 -19.75
N ASP A 214 13.40 6.26 -19.33
CA ASP A 214 13.67 7.55 -19.94
C ASP A 214 12.42 8.48 -19.92
N GLU A 215 11.58 8.33 -18.87
CA GLU A 215 10.40 9.16 -18.61
C GLU A 215 10.72 10.31 -17.65
N GLU A 216 9.86 11.33 -17.62
CA GLU A 216 9.93 12.39 -16.61
C GLU A 216 9.65 11.82 -15.21
N VAL A 217 10.60 11.98 -14.28
CA VAL A 217 10.48 11.49 -12.91
C VAL A 217 9.53 12.39 -12.11
N LYS A 218 8.40 11.83 -11.68
CA LYS A 218 7.32 12.55 -10.98
C LYS A 218 7.07 12.04 -9.56
N GLY A 219 7.64 10.89 -9.20
CA GLY A 219 7.36 10.22 -7.94
C GLY A 219 6.34 9.10 -8.07
N GLU A 220 5.88 8.56 -6.93
CA GLU A 220 4.78 7.58 -6.91
C GLU A 220 3.51 8.21 -7.53
N PRO A 221 2.90 7.58 -8.55
CA PRO A 221 1.71 8.13 -9.18
C PRO A 221 0.56 8.19 -8.17
N GLY A 222 0.05 9.39 -7.94
CA GLY A 222 -1.20 9.59 -7.22
C GLY A 222 -2.37 9.31 -8.15
N ILE A 223 -3.26 8.39 -7.77
CA ILE A 223 -4.49 8.13 -8.51
C ILE A 223 -5.63 8.91 -7.85
N PHE A 224 -6.56 9.43 -8.65
CA PHE A 224 -7.83 9.99 -8.17
C PHE A 224 -8.42 9.12 -7.03
N ASN A 225 -8.97 9.76 -6.01
CA ASN A 225 -9.63 9.05 -4.93
C ASN A 225 -10.72 9.94 -4.30
N SER A 226 -11.96 9.47 -4.36
CA SER A 226 -13.09 10.12 -3.70
C SER A 226 -13.17 9.67 -2.25
N ARG A 227 -13.20 10.63 -1.31
CA ARG A 227 -13.21 10.35 0.13
C ARG A 227 -14.45 10.97 0.77
N PHE A 228 -15.22 10.17 1.50
CA PHE A 228 -16.40 10.62 2.25
C PHE A 228 -16.08 11.46 3.50
N GLY A 229 -14.80 11.64 3.84
CA GLY A 229 -14.41 12.42 5.02
C GLY A 229 -14.49 11.60 6.30
N ARG A 230 -14.98 12.19 7.39
CA ARG A 230 -15.19 11.49 8.67
C ARG A 230 -16.53 10.75 8.64
N ILE A 231 -16.60 9.68 9.43
CA ILE A 231 -17.87 8.98 9.68
C ILE A 231 -18.76 9.90 10.51
N LEU A 232 -20.00 10.08 10.07
CA LEU A 232 -21.00 10.87 10.79
C LEU A 232 -21.62 10.01 11.90
N PRO A 233 -22.05 10.60 13.04
CA PRO A 233 -22.68 9.86 14.13
C PRO A 233 -23.82 8.94 13.69
N GLU A 234 -24.66 9.40 12.76
CA GLU A 234 -25.78 8.65 12.18
C GLU A 234 -25.37 7.49 11.27
N GLU A 235 -24.12 7.48 10.77
CA GLU A 235 -23.59 6.40 9.91
C GLU A 235 -22.93 5.28 10.70
N VAL A 236 -22.66 5.47 12.00
CA VAL A 236 -21.90 4.50 12.82
C VAL A 236 -22.56 3.11 12.76
N GLN A 237 -23.89 3.05 12.92
CA GLN A 237 -24.62 1.78 12.87
C GLN A 237 -24.55 1.13 11.49
N GLU A 238 -24.51 1.90 10.41
CA GLU A 238 -24.38 1.38 9.05
C GLU A 238 -23.02 0.71 8.83
N PHE A 239 -21.94 1.30 9.36
CA PHE A 239 -20.60 0.71 9.30
C PHE A 239 -20.44 -0.52 10.20
N LEU A 240 -21.15 -0.58 11.34
CA LEU A 240 -21.10 -1.71 12.27
C LEU A 240 -21.85 -2.95 11.77
N LYS A 241 -22.70 -2.86 10.73
CA LYS A 241 -23.40 -4.04 10.16
C LYS A 241 -22.47 -5.16 9.68
N GLU A 242 -21.22 -4.83 9.37
CA GLU A 242 -20.21 -5.76 8.86
C GLU A 242 -19.10 -6.07 9.87
N SER A 243 -19.25 -5.60 11.11
CA SER A 243 -18.20 -5.61 12.10
C SER A 243 -18.70 -6.19 13.41
N ASN A 244 -17.85 -6.97 14.06
CA ASN A 244 -18.11 -7.44 15.42
C ASN A 244 -17.89 -6.30 16.42
N ASP A 245 -18.66 -6.29 17.50
CA ASP A 245 -18.66 -5.29 18.56
C ASP A 245 -17.73 -5.65 19.73
N HIS A 246 -16.95 -6.74 19.61
CA HIS A 246 -15.97 -7.14 20.61
C HIS A 246 -14.91 -6.06 20.85
N HIS A 247 -14.34 -6.11 22.06
CA HIS A 247 -13.19 -5.30 22.43
C HIS A 247 -11.96 -5.65 21.61
N ARG A 248 -10.97 -4.75 21.59
CA ARG A 248 -9.68 -5.02 20.93
C ARG A 248 -9.02 -6.24 21.53
N VAL A 249 -8.67 -7.19 20.67
CA VAL A 249 -8.04 -8.44 21.07
C VAL A 249 -6.56 -8.19 21.31
N GLU A 250 -6.09 -8.61 22.49
CA GLU A 250 -4.68 -8.62 22.86
C GLU A 250 -4.19 -10.08 22.92
N PRO A 251 -2.94 -10.38 22.52
CA PRO A 251 -2.42 -11.74 22.53
C PRO A 251 -2.41 -12.37 23.94
N ILE A 252 -3.08 -13.51 24.10
CA ILE A 252 -3.19 -14.22 25.39
C ILE A 252 -1.80 -14.63 25.94
N TYR A 253 -0.89 -15.04 25.05
CA TYR A 253 0.47 -15.47 25.41
C TYR A 253 1.49 -14.33 25.43
N GLY A 254 1.01 -13.08 25.36
CA GLY A 254 1.84 -11.87 25.40
C GLY A 254 2.26 -11.37 24.02
N LEU A 255 2.67 -10.09 23.99
CA LEU A 255 3.01 -9.37 22.75
C LEU A 255 4.18 -10.01 21.99
N SER A 256 5.10 -10.69 22.67
CA SER A 256 6.22 -11.39 22.03
C SER A 256 5.76 -12.57 21.19
N GLU A 257 4.64 -13.22 21.53
CA GLU A 257 4.07 -14.34 20.78
C GLU A 257 3.15 -13.86 19.64
N GLY A 258 2.48 -12.72 19.83
CA GLY A 258 1.48 -12.22 18.89
C GLY A 258 0.19 -13.04 18.88
N LEU A 259 -0.78 -12.63 18.06
CA LEU A 259 -2.09 -13.28 17.97
C LEU A 259 -1.98 -14.67 17.34
N LYS A 260 -2.79 -15.61 17.80
CA LYS A 260 -3.04 -16.92 17.20
C LYS A 260 -4.23 -16.82 16.23
N LEU A 261 -4.47 -17.87 15.44
CA LEU A 261 -5.46 -17.84 14.35
C LEU A 261 -6.85 -17.38 14.81
N GLU A 262 -7.36 -17.92 15.91
CA GLU A 262 -8.68 -17.57 16.44
C GLU A 262 -8.76 -16.08 16.83
N GLU A 263 -7.76 -15.59 17.58
CA GLU A 263 -7.63 -14.19 17.97
C GLU A 263 -7.51 -13.26 16.76
N VAL A 264 -6.83 -13.71 15.69
CA VAL A 264 -6.71 -12.97 14.42
C VAL A 264 -8.04 -12.87 13.70
N LEU A 265 -8.82 -13.95 13.65
CA LEU A 265 -10.13 -13.95 13.01
C LEU A 265 -11.09 -13.01 13.75
N GLU A 266 -11.07 -13.06 15.08
CA GLU A 266 -11.88 -12.19 15.94
C GLU A 266 -11.50 -10.72 15.77
N GLU A 267 -10.20 -10.40 15.81
CA GLU A 267 -9.71 -9.03 15.64
C GLU A 267 -9.88 -8.52 14.19
N ALA A 268 -9.76 -9.38 13.19
CA ALA A 268 -10.01 -9.00 11.79
C ALA A 268 -11.49 -8.70 11.55
N ALA A 269 -12.40 -9.44 12.20
CA ALA A 269 -13.84 -9.21 12.14
C ALA A 269 -14.27 -7.88 12.79
N ARG A 270 -13.35 -7.18 13.47
CA ARG A 270 -13.57 -5.81 13.96
C ARG A 270 -13.43 -4.74 12.88
N CYS A 271 -12.98 -5.06 11.67
CA CYS A 271 -12.91 -4.07 10.61
C CYS A 271 -14.30 -3.57 10.18
N ILE A 272 -14.54 -2.27 10.25
CA ILE A 272 -15.81 -1.65 9.82
C ILE A 272 -15.90 -1.44 8.29
N HIS A 273 -14.91 -1.89 7.53
CA HIS A 273 -14.84 -1.76 6.07
C HIS A 273 -15.15 -0.34 5.58
N CYS A 274 -14.45 0.65 6.16
CA CYS A 274 -14.59 2.06 5.79
C CYS A 274 -13.86 2.43 4.48
N ASP A 275 -13.26 1.46 3.81
CA ASP A 275 -12.51 1.58 2.57
C ASP A 275 -13.36 1.27 1.32
N CYS A 276 -12.75 1.39 0.14
CA CYS A 276 -13.39 1.06 -1.13
C CYS A 276 -13.02 -0.36 -1.53
N ARG A 277 -14.00 -1.28 -1.53
CA ARG A 277 -13.81 -2.70 -1.87
C ARG A 277 -13.34 -2.94 -3.31
N LYS A 278 -13.57 -1.99 -4.22
CA LYS A 278 -13.14 -2.05 -5.62
C LYS A 278 -12.01 -1.07 -5.93
N ILE A 279 -11.21 -0.68 -4.94
CA ILE A 279 -10.19 0.37 -5.09
C ILE A 279 -9.38 0.15 -6.37
N ASP A 280 -8.73 -1.00 -6.57
CA ASP A 280 -7.80 -1.24 -7.68
C ASP A 280 -8.43 -1.31 -9.08
N THR A 281 -9.72 -1.61 -9.18
CA THR A 281 -10.41 -1.80 -10.48
C THR A 281 -11.61 -0.89 -10.67
N CYS A 282 -11.79 0.11 -9.80
CA CYS A 282 -12.88 1.06 -9.89
C CYS A 282 -12.74 1.93 -11.15
N LYS A 283 -13.66 1.76 -12.11
CA LYS A 283 -13.62 2.48 -13.39
C LYS A 283 -13.79 3.98 -13.21
N LEU A 284 -14.62 4.42 -12.25
CA LEU A 284 -14.74 5.84 -11.92
C LEU A 284 -13.38 6.41 -11.54
N ARG A 285 -12.62 5.69 -10.70
CA ARG A 285 -11.31 6.12 -10.21
C ARG A 285 -10.30 6.22 -11.34
N ILE A 286 -10.23 5.19 -12.18
CA ILE A 286 -9.33 5.11 -13.34
C ILE A 286 -9.64 6.23 -14.35
N TYR A 287 -10.91 6.41 -14.71
CA TYR A 287 -11.28 7.43 -15.69
C TYR A 287 -11.18 8.84 -15.12
N ALA A 288 -11.56 9.07 -13.86
CA ALA A 288 -11.39 10.36 -13.21
C ALA A 288 -9.92 10.79 -13.19
N ASP A 289 -8.99 9.84 -12.97
CA ASP A 289 -7.57 10.09 -13.06
C ASP A 289 -7.12 10.42 -14.50
N ALA A 290 -7.49 9.58 -15.46
CA ALA A 290 -7.15 9.75 -16.87
C ALA A 290 -7.64 11.09 -17.45
N TYR A 291 -8.85 11.53 -17.06
CA TYR A 291 -9.43 12.80 -17.48
C TYR A 291 -9.05 13.98 -16.57
N ARG A 292 -8.19 13.77 -15.56
CA ARG A 292 -7.77 14.79 -14.59
C ARG A 292 -8.96 15.51 -13.94
N ALA A 293 -9.97 14.73 -13.55
CA ALA A 293 -11.18 15.24 -12.94
C ALA A 293 -10.85 15.98 -11.64
N ASP A 294 -11.33 17.22 -11.55
CA ASP A 294 -11.22 18.04 -10.35
C ASP A 294 -12.52 17.98 -9.57
N GLN A 295 -12.51 17.25 -8.45
CA GLN A 295 -13.66 17.13 -7.55
C GLN A 295 -14.07 18.46 -6.90
N LYS A 296 -13.19 19.48 -6.91
CA LYS A 296 -13.48 20.80 -6.35
C LYS A 296 -14.05 21.77 -7.37
N ARG A 297 -14.02 21.41 -8.66
CA ARG A 297 -14.49 22.28 -9.75
C ARG A 297 -15.96 22.66 -9.61
N PHE A 298 -16.77 21.74 -9.08
CA PHE A 298 -18.17 21.97 -8.78
C PHE A 298 -18.41 21.73 -7.29
N GLY A 299 -19.03 22.69 -6.60
CA GLY A 299 -19.50 22.49 -5.24
C GLY A 299 -20.61 21.46 -5.26
N GLY A 300 -20.43 20.35 -4.54
CA GLY A 300 -21.49 19.38 -4.32
C GLY A 300 -22.57 19.93 -3.39
N ALA A 301 -23.77 19.35 -3.46
CA ALA A 301 -24.73 19.43 -2.37
C ALA A 301 -24.16 18.78 -1.10
N GLU A 302 -24.86 18.93 0.02
CA GLU A 302 -24.52 18.20 1.25
C GLU A 302 -24.45 16.69 0.97
N ARG A 303 -23.40 16.02 1.50
CA ARG A 303 -23.24 14.58 1.25
C ARG A 303 -24.37 13.84 1.95
N LYS A 304 -24.98 12.88 1.25
CA LYS A 304 -25.92 11.94 1.88
C LYS A 304 -25.16 11.05 2.88
N ALA A 305 -25.81 10.74 4.00
CA ALA A 305 -25.30 9.74 4.94
C ALA A 305 -25.23 8.38 4.25
N VAL A 306 -24.13 7.65 4.46
CA VAL A 306 -23.90 6.31 3.92
C VAL A 306 -24.97 5.36 4.43
N LYS A 307 -25.50 4.53 3.53
CA LYS A 307 -26.34 3.38 3.87
C LYS A 307 -25.71 2.11 3.31
N LYS A 308 -25.79 1.03 4.08
CA LYS A 308 -25.40 -0.33 3.66
C LYS A 308 -26.64 -1.23 3.73
N VAL A 309 -27.05 -1.72 2.57
CA VAL A 309 -28.05 -2.78 2.44
C VAL A 309 -27.28 -4.10 2.35
N ILE A 310 -27.47 -4.95 3.35
CA ILE A 310 -26.79 -6.25 3.45
C ILE A 310 -27.87 -7.30 3.61
N GLU A 311 -28.05 -8.10 2.57
CA GLU A 311 -29.03 -9.17 2.57
C GLU A 311 -28.32 -10.51 2.31
N ASN A 312 -28.58 -11.47 3.20
CA ASN A 312 -27.93 -12.76 3.19
C ASN A 312 -28.14 -13.46 1.84
N GLY A 313 -27.03 -13.79 1.17
CA GLY A 313 -27.03 -14.56 -0.08
C GLY A 313 -27.14 -13.75 -1.38
N ALA A 314 -27.34 -12.43 -1.33
CA ALA A 314 -27.47 -11.60 -2.53
C ALA A 314 -26.23 -10.73 -2.78
N ALA A 315 -26.18 -9.55 -2.15
CA ALA A 315 -25.07 -8.61 -2.28
C ALA A 315 -25.07 -7.60 -1.12
N LEU A 316 -23.92 -6.96 -0.94
CA LEU A 316 -23.83 -5.71 -0.20
C LEU A 316 -24.02 -4.56 -1.19
N TYR A 317 -24.94 -3.65 -0.89
CA TYR A 317 -25.22 -2.47 -1.72
C TYR A 317 -25.11 -1.18 -0.92
N GLU A 318 -24.33 -0.23 -1.45
CA GLU A 318 -24.08 1.10 -0.92
C GLU A 318 -24.56 2.16 -1.94
N PRO A 319 -25.84 2.59 -1.86
CA PRO A 319 -26.45 3.50 -2.84
C PRO A 319 -25.65 4.78 -3.06
N GLU A 320 -25.00 5.30 -2.02
CA GLU A 320 -24.23 6.55 -2.05
C GLU A 320 -22.89 6.42 -2.82
N LYS A 321 -22.45 5.19 -3.12
CA LYS A 321 -21.33 4.92 -4.03
C LYS A 321 -21.77 4.74 -5.50
N CYS A 322 -23.08 4.63 -5.75
CA CYS A 322 -23.61 4.33 -7.08
C CYS A 322 -23.50 5.52 -8.03
N VAL A 323 -22.82 5.32 -9.17
CA VAL A 323 -22.71 6.30 -10.27
C VAL A 323 -23.90 6.26 -11.24
N LYS A 324 -24.95 5.49 -10.91
CA LYS A 324 -26.22 5.41 -11.66
C LYS A 324 -26.06 5.01 -13.14
N CYS A 325 -25.06 4.17 -13.44
CA CYS A 325 -24.76 3.74 -14.82
C CYS A 325 -25.81 2.78 -15.45
N GLY A 326 -26.72 2.23 -14.64
CA GLY A 326 -27.78 1.32 -15.07
C GLY A 326 -27.31 -0.07 -15.54
N ILE A 327 -26.06 -0.48 -15.26
CA ILE A 327 -25.58 -1.81 -15.65
C ILE A 327 -26.38 -2.91 -14.96
N CYS A 328 -26.62 -2.79 -13.65
CA CYS A 328 -27.45 -3.72 -12.89
C CYS A 328 -28.87 -3.82 -13.47
N VAL A 329 -29.51 -2.68 -13.78
CA VAL A 329 -30.84 -2.60 -14.41
C VAL A 329 -30.89 -3.40 -15.72
N ARG A 330 -29.91 -3.18 -16.61
CA ARG A 330 -29.85 -3.88 -17.90
C ARG A 330 -29.57 -5.37 -17.75
N LEU A 331 -28.78 -5.77 -16.76
CA LEU A 331 -28.51 -7.19 -16.48
C LEU A 331 -29.77 -7.89 -15.96
N THR A 332 -30.45 -7.31 -14.98
CA THR A 332 -31.70 -7.87 -14.46
C THR A 332 -32.79 -7.93 -15.53
N GLU A 333 -32.88 -6.93 -16.41
CA GLU A 333 -33.79 -6.94 -17.55
C GLU A 333 -33.45 -8.07 -18.56
N LYS A 334 -32.16 -8.22 -18.90
CA LYS A 334 -31.68 -9.26 -19.82
C LYS A 334 -32.01 -10.67 -19.30
N HIS A 335 -31.88 -10.89 -17.99
CA HIS A 335 -32.17 -12.16 -17.35
C HIS A 335 -33.65 -12.34 -17.00
N ARG A 336 -34.48 -11.31 -17.23
CA ARG A 336 -35.92 -11.30 -16.96
C ARG A 336 -36.24 -11.56 -15.49
N GLU A 337 -35.44 -10.97 -14.61
CA GLU A 337 -35.70 -10.99 -13.16
C GLU A 337 -37.09 -10.44 -12.87
N THR A 338 -37.82 -11.10 -11.97
CA THR A 338 -39.23 -10.78 -11.69
C THR A 338 -39.40 -9.33 -11.24
N TYR A 339 -38.51 -8.87 -10.37
CA TYR A 339 -38.48 -7.48 -9.90
C TYR A 339 -37.32 -6.69 -10.49
N GLY A 340 -36.11 -7.28 -10.50
CA GLY A 340 -34.93 -6.63 -11.05
C GLY A 340 -34.48 -5.38 -10.28
N MET A 341 -33.45 -4.73 -10.82
CA MET A 341 -33.02 -3.40 -10.39
C MET A 341 -33.66 -2.36 -11.30
N ALA A 342 -34.04 -1.20 -10.74
CA ALA A 342 -34.70 -0.13 -11.47
C ALA A 342 -34.15 1.25 -11.09
N PHE A 343 -34.37 2.23 -11.97
CA PHE A 343 -34.26 3.64 -11.62
C PHE A 343 -35.52 4.07 -10.88
N ILE A 344 -35.36 4.56 -9.66
CA ILE A 344 -36.44 5.00 -8.78
C ILE A 344 -36.36 6.53 -8.65
N GLY A 345 -37.50 7.22 -8.78
CA GLY A 345 -37.55 8.67 -8.76
C GLY A 345 -37.30 9.33 -10.13
N ARG A 346 -37.06 10.64 -10.14
CA ARG A 346 -36.86 11.46 -11.36
C ARG A 346 -35.88 12.60 -11.10
N GLY A 347 -35.25 13.11 -12.16
CA GLY A 347 -34.34 14.25 -12.08
C GLY A 347 -33.07 13.95 -11.28
N PHE A 348 -32.67 14.88 -10.41
CA PHE A 348 -31.46 14.74 -9.58
C PHE A 348 -31.63 13.73 -8.43
N ASP A 349 -32.87 13.40 -8.08
CA ASP A 349 -33.23 12.49 -6.99
C ASP A 349 -33.34 11.03 -7.44
N ILE A 350 -32.94 10.72 -8.68
CA ILE A 350 -32.92 9.34 -9.17
C ILE A 350 -32.00 8.49 -8.30
N GLU A 351 -32.49 7.35 -7.85
CA GLU A 351 -31.71 6.32 -7.17
C GLU A 351 -31.82 5.01 -7.95
N ILE A 352 -30.88 4.10 -7.73
CA ILE A 352 -30.97 2.73 -8.23
C ILE A 352 -31.32 1.83 -7.06
N GLY A 353 -32.28 0.95 -7.24
CA GLY A 353 -32.71 0.01 -6.20
C GLY A 353 -33.75 -0.96 -6.75
N THR A 354 -34.32 -1.76 -5.87
CA THR A 354 -35.41 -2.69 -6.17
C THR A 354 -36.76 -1.96 -6.15
N PRO A 355 -37.64 -2.17 -7.14
CA PRO A 355 -38.94 -1.54 -7.17
C PRO A 355 -39.87 -2.09 -6.08
N PHE A 356 -40.98 -1.39 -5.82
CA PHE A 356 -42.05 -1.82 -4.90
C PHE A 356 -41.62 -2.14 -3.45
N HIS A 357 -40.48 -1.62 -3.00
CA HIS A 357 -39.90 -1.92 -1.67
C HIS A 357 -39.54 -3.41 -1.49
N GLU A 358 -39.31 -4.12 -2.59
CA GLU A 358 -38.78 -5.47 -2.59
C GLU A 358 -37.33 -5.50 -2.10
N THR A 359 -36.86 -6.67 -1.70
CA THR A 359 -35.51 -6.84 -1.14
C THR A 359 -34.47 -7.01 -2.25
N LEU A 360 -33.21 -6.73 -1.96
CA LEU A 360 -32.12 -6.96 -2.92
C LEU A 360 -32.03 -8.42 -3.36
N SER A 361 -32.30 -9.36 -2.46
CA SER A 361 -32.38 -10.79 -2.77
C SER A 361 -33.46 -11.12 -3.81
N THR A 362 -34.67 -10.57 -3.68
CA THR A 362 -35.73 -10.82 -4.68
C THR A 362 -35.53 -10.03 -5.98
N GLY A 363 -34.79 -8.92 -5.93
CA GLY A 363 -34.44 -8.12 -7.10
C GLY A 363 -33.30 -8.69 -7.94
N LEU A 364 -32.35 -9.39 -7.33
CA LEU A 364 -31.19 -9.97 -8.02
C LEU A 364 -31.28 -11.47 -8.26
N ASP A 365 -32.09 -12.19 -7.47
CA ASP A 365 -32.30 -13.65 -7.53
C ASP A 365 -30.97 -14.40 -7.77
N ASP A 366 -30.89 -15.22 -8.82
CA ASP A 366 -29.71 -16.03 -9.16
C ASP A 366 -28.56 -15.25 -9.83
N ILE A 367 -28.73 -13.96 -10.15
CA ILE A 367 -27.74 -13.17 -10.92
C ILE A 367 -26.93 -12.17 -10.08
N ALA A 368 -27.06 -12.21 -8.77
CA ALA A 368 -26.41 -11.26 -7.86
C ALA A 368 -24.88 -11.18 -8.08
N GLU A 369 -24.21 -12.33 -8.25
CA GLU A 369 -22.77 -12.39 -8.49
C GLU A 369 -22.36 -11.71 -9.81
N GLU A 370 -23.14 -11.91 -10.89
CA GLU A 370 -22.91 -11.27 -12.18
C GLU A 370 -23.04 -9.74 -12.06
N VAL A 371 -24.08 -9.27 -11.36
CA VAL A 371 -24.34 -7.85 -11.13
C VAL A 371 -23.21 -7.20 -10.32
N VAL A 372 -22.77 -7.83 -9.22
CA VAL A 372 -21.66 -7.34 -8.38
C VAL A 372 -20.36 -7.26 -9.18
N ARG A 373 -20.03 -8.29 -9.97
CA ARG A 373 -18.84 -8.29 -10.83
C ARG A 373 -18.89 -7.18 -11.87
N ALA A 374 -20.05 -6.95 -12.47
CA ALA A 374 -20.26 -5.95 -13.50
C ALA A 374 -20.30 -4.50 -12.96
N CYS A 375 -20.60 -4.28 -11.67
CA CYS A 375 -20.66 -2.95 -11.06
C CYS A 375 -19.33 -2.19 -11.24
N PRO A 376 -19.28 -1.03 -11.93
CA PRO A 376 -18.02 -0.39 -12.30
C PRO A 376 -17.29 0.25 -11.11
N THR A 377 -17.99 0.51 -10.01
CA THR A 377 -17.47 1.21 -8.83
C THR A 377 -17.44 0.36 -7.57
N GLY A 378 -18.03 -0.84 -7.59
CA GLY A 378 -18.22 -1.66 -6.38
C GLY A 378 -19.12 -0.97 -5.35
N ALA A 379 -20.10 -0.22 -5.86
CA ALA A 379 -21.22 0.27 -5.08
C ALA A 379 -22.15 -0.86 -4.68
#